data_AF-A0A7Y2L120-F1
#
_entry.id   AF-A0A7Y2L120-F1
#
_cell.length_a   1.000
_cell.length_b   1.000
_cell.length_c   1.000
_cell.angle_alpha   90.00
_cell.angle_beta   90.00
_cell.angle_gamma   90.00
#
_symmetry.space_group_name_H-M   'P 1'
#
loop_
_entity.id
_entity.type
_entity.pdbx_description
1 polymer ?
#
loop_
_entity_poly.entity_id
_entity_poly.type
_entity_poly.pdbx_seq_one_letter_code
_entity_poly.pdbx_strand_id
1 'polypeptide(L)' 'MNLVYSEDHRLLADSAREFLAARSPVSRQRALRDEGGVNGFDPQLWQDAVALGWSAIPFPENLGGL' A
#
# COMPACT_ATOMS: atom_id res chain seq x y z
N MET A 1 23.75 9.18 -8.90
CA MET A 1 22.81 8.42 -8.04
C MET A 1 22.27 9.39 -7.00
N ASN A 2 20.98 9.73 -7.03
CA ASN A 2 20.35 10.55 -6.00
C ASN A 2 19.56 9.61 -5.07
N LEU A 3 19.85 9.63 -3.77
CA LEU A 3 19.17 8.81 -2.76
C LEU A 3 18.01 9.56 -2.09
N VAL A 4 17.64 10.71 -2.63
CA VAL A 4 16.53 11.54 -2.17
C VAL A 4 15.32 11.28 -3.05
N TYR A 5 14.15 11.15 -2.42
CA TYR A 5 12.88 11.04 -3.12
C TYR A 5 12.59 12.27 -3.98
N SER A 6 11.97 12.04 -5.14
CA SER A 6 11.31 13.10 -5.90
C SER A 6 10.06 13.58 -5.15
N GLU A 7 9.46 14.65 -5.65
CA GLU A 7 8.19 15.16 -5.12
C GLU A 7 7.07 14.13 -5.24
N ASP A 8 6.95 13.47 -6.39
CA ASP A 8 5.94 12.41 -6.61
C ASP A 8 6.13 11.22 -5.65
N HIS A 9 7.37 10.80 -5.41
CA HIS A 9 7.66 9.74 -4.44
C HIS A 9 7.25 10.15 -3.01
N ARG A 10 7.43 11.42 -2.64
CA ARG A 10 7.01 11.92 -1.33
C ARG A 10 5.49 11.96 -1.22
N LEU A 11 4.81 12.48 -2.23
CA LEU A 11 3.36 12.55 -2.27
C LEU A 11 2.72 11.15 -2.15
N LEU A 12 3.28 10.17 -2.86
CA LEU A 12 2.86 8.78 -2.76
C LEU A 12 3.09 8.21 -1.34
N ALA A 13 4.27 8.45 -0.77
CA ALA A 13 4.60 7.96 0.57
C ALA A 13 3.70 8.56 1.66
N ASP A 14 3.38 9.84 1.56
CA ASP A 14 2.50 10.53 2.51
C ASP A 14 1.05 10.05 2.39
N SER A 15 0.54 9.92 1.16
CA SER A 15 -0.79 9.35 0.89
C SER A 15 -0.91 7.91 1.41
N ALA A 16 0.13 7.10 1.20
CA ALA A 16 0.17 5.73 1.70
C ALA A 16 0.17 5.67 3.23
N ARG A 17 0.90 6.57 3.88
CA ARG A 17 0.95 6.64 5.34
C ARG A 17 -0.41 7.00 5.94
N GLU A 18 -1.08 8.00 5.40
CA GLU A 18 -2.41 8.42 5.87
C GLU A 18 -3.45 7.32 5.69
N PHE A 19 -3.48 6.70 4.51
CA PHE A 19 -4.38 5.59 4.21
C PHE A 19 -4.17 4.42 5.17
N LEU A 20 -2.93 3.97 5.38
CA LEU A 20 -2.62 2.85 6.27
C LEU A 20 -2.90 3.19 7.73
N ALA A 21 -2.64 4.42 8.18
CA ALA A 21 -2.98 4.86 9.53
C ALA A 21 -4.50 4.78 9.78
N ALA A 22 -5.31 5.13 8.78
CA ALA A 22 -6.77 5.09 8.87
C ALA A 22 -7.34 3.67 8.76
N ARG A 23 -6.82 2.85 7.82
CA ARG A 23 -7.40 1.54 7.49
C ARG A 23 -6.76 0.37 8.22
N SER A 24 -5.47 0.46 8.52
CA SER A 24 -4.68 -0.63 9.06
C SER A 24 -3.74 -0.19 10.20
N PRO A 25 -4.30 0.36 11.30
CA PRO A 25 -3.50 0.74 12.45
C PRO A 25 -2.83 -0.48 13.10
N VAL A 26 -1.85 -0.23 13.98
CA VAL A 26 -1.08 -1.27 14.68
C VAL A 26 -1.97 -2.29 15.42
N SER A 27 -3.12 -1.85 15.95
CA SER A 27 -4.09 -2.77 16.59
C SER A 27 -4.67 -3.79 15.61
N ARG A 28 -5.05 -3.36 14.39
CA ARG A 28 -5.54 -4.25 13.33
C ARG A 28 -4.46 -5.22 12.87
N GLN A 29 -3.23 -4.74 12.71
CA GLN A 29 -2.07 -5.57 12.36
C GLN A 29 -1.80 -6.65 13.42
N ARG A 30 -1.93 -6.32 14.71
CA ARG A 30 -1.81 -7.29 15.80
C ARG A 30 -2.94 -8.32 15.78
N ALA A 31 -4.18 -7.88 15.57
CA ALA A 31 -5.33 -8.79 15.46
C ALA A 31 -5.15 -9.78 14.30
N LEU A 32 -4.78 -9.29 13.12
CA LEU A 32 -4.53 -10.12 11.94
C LEU A 32 -3.43 -11.18 12.18
N ARG A 33 -2.35 -10.80 12.87
CA ARG A 33 -1.32 -11.76 13.30
C ARG A 33 -1.89 -12.83 14.22
N ASP A 34 -2.67 -12.41 15.23
CA ASP A 34 -3.19 -13.29 16.27
C ASP A 34 -4.29 -14.23 15.74
N GLU A 35 -5.04 -13.81 14.71
CA GLU A 35 -6.03 -14.61 13.99
C GLU A 35 -5.41 -15.80 13.23
N GLY A 36 -4.12 -15.73 12.87
CA GLY A 36 -3.40 -16.83 12.22
C GLY A 36 -3.97 -17.21 10.84
N GLY A 37 -4.66 -16.30 10.16
CA GLY A 37 -5.31 -16.55 8.88
C GLY A 37 -4.32 -16.90 7.76
N VAL A 38 -4.77 -17.73 6.81
CA VAL A 38 -3.94 -18.26 5.70
C VAL A 38 -3.29 -17.16 4.86
N ASN A 39 -3.99 -16.04 4.65
CA ASN A 39 -3.54 -15.00 3.73
C ASN A 39 -2.47 -14.08 4.34
N GLY A 40 -2.34 -13.97 5.66
CA GLY A 40 -1.35 -13.09 6.31
C GLY A 40 -1.51 -11.59 6.00
N PHE A 41 -2.59 -11.19 5.32
CA PHE A 41 -3.00 -9.80 5.06
C PHE A 41 -4.52 -9.70 5.01
N ASP A 42 -5.04 -8.48 5.13
CA ASP A 42 -6.47 -8.19 5.00
C ASP A 42 -6.84 -8.04 3.51
N PRO A 43 -7.66 -8.95 2.93
CA PRO A 43 -7.99 -8.89 1.52
C PRO A 43 -8.72 -7.61 1.11
N GLN A 44 -9.53 -7.03 1.99
CA GLN A 44 -10.24 -5.79 1.69
C GLN A 44 -9.26 -4.61 1.64
N LEU A 45 -8.32 -4.56 2.58
CA LEU A 45 -7.26 -3.54 2.57
C LEU A 45 -6.42 -3.61 1.28
N TRP A 46 -6.13 -4.83 0.82
CA TRP A 46 -5.43 -5.03 -0.44
C TRP A 46 -6.23 -4.51 -1.65
N GLN A 47 -7.52 -4.84 -1.72
CA GLN A 47 -8.40 -4.33 -2.79
C GLN A 47 -8.51 -2.80 -2.77
N ASP A 48 -8.58 -2.19 -1.59
CA ASP A 48 -8.56 -0.74 -1.45
C ASP A 48 -7.26 -0.14 -2.01
N ALA A 49 -6.10 -0.76 -1.75
CA ALA A 49 -4.82 -0.31 -2.31
C ALA A 49 -4.73 -0.48 -3.84
N VAL A 50 -5.32 -1.54 -4.39
CA VAL A 50 -5.44 -1.75 -5.85
C VAL A 50 -6.33 -0.68 -6.47
N ALA A 51 -7.44 -0.32 -5.83
CA ALA A 51 -8.35 0.72 -6.29
C ALA A 51 -7.69 2.12 -6.33
N LEU A 52 -6.67 2.36 -5.49
CA LEU A 52 -5.83 3.56 -5.54
C LEU A 52 -4.78 3.53 -6.67
N GLY A 53 -4.71 2.45 -7.46
CA GLY A 53 -3.79 2.30 -8.57
C GLY A 53 -2.36 1.92 -8.15
N TRP A 54 -2.10 1.67 -6.88
CA TRP A 54 -0.73 1.44 -6.39
C TRP A 54 -0.08 0.18 -6.96
N SER A 55 -0.88 -0.83 -7.30
CA SER A 55 -0.37 -2.05 -7.94
C SER A 55 0.18 -1.82 -9.34
N ALA A 56 -0.18 -0.73 -10.01
CA ALA A 56 0.27 -0.41 -11.36
C ALA A 56 1.59 0.39 -11.40
N ILE A 57 1.93 1.09 -10.30
CA ILE A 57 3.10 2.00 -10.18
C ILE A 57 4.45 1.34 -10.58
N PRO A 58 4.75 0.08 -10.22
CA PRO A 58 6.04 -0.51 -10.54
C PRO A 58 6.19 -0.93 -12.02
N PHE A 59 5.10 -0.90 -12.77
CA PHE A 59 5.04 -1.48 -14.12
C PHE A 59 4.95 -0.38 -15.18
N PRO A 60 5.52 -0.61 -16.37
CA PRO A 60 5.40 0.33 -17.48
C PRO A 60 3.99 0.31 -18.10
N GLU A 61 3.58 1.44 -18.69
CA GLU A 61 2.27 1.63 -19.33
C GLU A 61 1.93 0.57 -20.38
N ASN A 62 2.93 0.08 -21.14
CA ASN A 62 2.71 -0.96 -22.16
C ASN A 62 2.31 -2.33 -21.59
N LEU A 63 2.47 -2.53 -20.29
CA LEU A 63 2.00 -3.70 -19.54
C LEU A 63 0.75 -3.38 -18.72
N GLY A 64 0.13 -2.20 -18.92
CA GLY A 64 -1.01 -1.72 -18.14
C GLY A 64 -0.61 -1.06 -16.81
N GLY A 65 0.65 -0.66 -16.67
CA GLY A 65 1.16 0.11 -15.54
C GLY A 65 0.90 1.62 -15.65
N LEU A 66 1.53 2.38 -14.76
CA LEU A 66 1.46 3.85 -14.68
C LEU A 66 2.82 4.50 -14.96
#